data_AF-X1ISQ5-F1
#
_entry.id   AF-X1ISQ5-F1
#
_cell.length_a   1.000
_cell.length_b   1.000
_cell.length_c   1.000
_cell.angle_alpha   90.00
_cell.angle_beta   90.00
_cell.angle_gamma   90.00
#
_symmetry.space_group_name_H-M   'P 1'
#
loop_
_entity.id
_entity.type
_entity.pdbx_description
1 polymer ?
#
loop_
_entity_poly.entity_id
_entity_poly.type
_entity_poly.pdbx_seq_one_letter_code
_entity_poly.pdbx_strand_id
1 'polypeptide(L)'
;IEVTDTLFKVAESCGVEITEIGSPGLNDEALEGLTCSVLMLTVKAEGSVLKLVNFILGLSDEFPTGVVEAVDINVPEVTEEEEEAEPPSVNLELHIHTYEGE
;
A
#
# COMPACT_ATOMS: atom_id res chain seq x y z
N ILE A 1 14.58 -6.45 1.98
CA ILE A 1 13.73 -7.64 2.22
C ILE A 1 12.70 -7.36 3.31
N GLU A 2 13.00 -6.54 4.33
CA GLU A 2 12.06 -6.29 5.45
C GLU A 2 10.73 -5.60 5.10
N VAL A 3 10.70 -4.69 4.12
CA VAL A 3 9.47 -3.91 3.82
C VAL A 3 8.34 -4.78 3.28
N THR A 4 8.66 -5.72 2.39
CA THR A 4 7.68 -6.63 1.80
C THR A 4 7.11 -7.59 2.85
N ASP A 5 7.95 -8.10 3.76
CA ASP A 5 7.48 -8.93 4.88
C ASP A 5 6.52 -8.16 5.79
N THR A 6 6.80 -6.89 6.09
CA THR A 6 5.90 -6.04 6.89
C THR A 6 4.58 -5.79 6.16
N LEU A 7 4.60 -5.52 4.85
CA LEU A 7 3.37 -5.37 4.03
C LEU A 7 2.46 -6.60 4.15
N PHE A 8 3.02 -7.81 3.97
CA PHE A 8 2.25 -9.05 4.08
C PHE A 8 1.71 -9.28 5.50
N LYS A 9 2.48 -8.94 6.54
CA LYS A 9 2.00 -9.05 7.94
C LYS A 9 0.81 -8.12 8.22
N VAL A 10 0.86 -6.88 7.73
CA VAL A 10 -0.26 -5.93 7.91
C VAL A 10 -1.49 -6.42 7.15
N ALA A 11 -1.31 -6.90 5.92
CA ALA A 11 -2.40 -7.46 5.12
C ALA A 11 -3.06 -8.66 5.82
N GLU A 12 -2.25 -9.61 6.32
CA GLU A 12 -2.74 -10.78 7.05
C GLU A 12 -3.51 -10.39 8.32
N SER A 13 -2.96 -9.45 9.10
CA SER A 13 -3.63 -8.92 10.31
C SER A 13 -4.97 -8.25 10.00
N CYS A 14 -5.10 -7.61 8.84
CA CYS A 14 -6.33 -6.96 8.40
C CYS A 14 -7.28 -7.90 7.63
N GLY A 15 -6.85 -9.13 7.32
CA GLY A 15 -7.60 -10.08 6.52
C GLY A 15 -7.83 -9.61 5.07
N VAL A 16 -6.82 -8.94 4.51
CA VAL A 16 -6.71 -8.44 3.14
C VAL A 16 -5.73 -9.33 2.36
N GLU A 17 -6.01 -9.59 1.09
CA GLU A 17 -5.12 -10.37 0.22
C GLU A 17 -4.34 -9.43 -0.70
N ILE A 18 -3.01 -9.44 -0.63
CA ILE A 18 -2.19 -8.69 -1.58
C ILE A 18 -2.08 -9.49 -2.88
N THR A 19 -2.48 -8.89 -3.99
CA THR A 19 -2.48 -9.52 -5.32
C THR A 19 -1.28 -9.09 -6.16
N GLU A 20 -0.75 -7.89 -5.94
CA GLU A 20 0.40 -7.38 -6.68
C GLU A 20 1.24 -6.42 -5.83
N ILE A 21 2.57 -6.52 -5.97
CA ILE A 21 3.52 -5.54 -5.43
C ILE A 21 4.46 -5.13 -6.55
N GLY A 22 4.50 -3.83 -6.85
CA GLY A 22 5.45 -3.20 -7.75
C GLY A 22 6.43 -2.31 -6.98
N SER A 23 7.67 -2.26 -7.43
CA SER A 23 8.64 -1.26 -6.95
C SER A 23 9.48 -0.78 -8.14
N PRO A 24 9.41 0.50 -8.54
CA PRO A 24 10.30 1.03 -9.56
C PRO A 24 11.76 1.16 -9.07
N GLY A 25 12.00 1.03 -7.77
CA GLY A 25 13.31 1.13 -7.14
C GLY A 25 13.40 2.26 -6.13
N LEU A 26 14.64 2.57 -5.73
CA LEU A 26 14.97 3.73 -4.88
C LEU A 26 15.15 4.95 -5.77
N ASN A 27 14.53 6.06 -5.38
CA ASN A 27 14.74 7.37 -6.00
C ASN A 27 15.30 8.34 -4.97
N ASP A 28 16.17 9.26 -5.40
CA ASP A 28 16.64 10.34 -4.53
C ASP A 28 15.67 11.51 -4.61
N GLU A 29 15.17 11.95 -3.46
CA GLU A 29 14.28 13.10 -3.36
C GLU A 29 14.80 14.11 -2.33
N ALA A 30 14.68 15.39 -2.66
CA ALA A 30 15.05 16.47 -1.75
C ALA A 30 13.83 16.88 -0.91
N LEU A 31 13.82 16.45 0.36
CA LEU A 31 12.80 16.82 1.34
C LEU A 31 13.34 17.98 2.20
N GLU A 32 12.73 19.16 2.05
CA GLU A 32 13.13 20.39 2.75
C GLU A 32 14.63 20.74 2.65
N GLY A 33 15.28 20.35 1.54
CA GLY A 33 16.70 20.59 1.29
C GLY A 33 17.65 19.51 1.81
N LEU A 34 17.13 18.42 2.39
CA LEU A 34 17.87 17.20 2.72
C LEU A 34 17.66 16.16 1.63
N THR A 35 18.73 15.54 1.15
CA THR A 35 18.63 14.40 0.23
C THR A 35 18.21 13.16 1.03
N CYS A 36 17.07 12.59 0.66
CA CYS A 36 16.56 11.34 1.19
C CYS A 36 16.42 10.35 0.05
N SER A 37 16.75 9.08 0.30
CA SER A 37 16.30 8.02 -0.61
C SER A 37 14.85 7.68 -0.29
N VAL A 38 14.04 7.53 -1.34
CA VAL A 38 12.64 7.19 -1.29
C VAL A 38 12.45 5.84 -1.95
N LEU A 39 11.96 4.88 -1.20
CA LEU A 39 11.48 3.61 -1.74
C LEU A 39 10.01 3.77 -2.10
N MET A 40 9.71 3.77 -3.40
CA MET A 40 8.33 3.80 -3.89
C MET A 40 7.82 2.37 -4.07
N LEU A 41 6.60 2.13 -3.60
CA LEU A 41 5.91 0.85 -3.69
C LEU A 41 4.50 1.05 -4.19
N THR A 42 4.12 0.29 -5.22
CA THR A 42 2.73 0.16 -5.66
C THR A 42 2.20 -1.16 -5.13
N VAL A 43 1.06 -1.13 -4.43
CA VAL A 43 0.46 -2.32 -3.84
C VAL A 43 -0.99 -2.44 -4.31
N LYS A 44 -1.35 -3.61 -4.82
CA LYS A 44 -2.74 -3.99 -5.08
C LYS A 44 -3.19 -5.05 -4.10
N ALA A 45 -4.39 -4.87 -3.57
CA ALA A 45 -4.95 -5.80 -2.61
C ALA A 45 -6.47 -5.88 -2.70
N GLU A 46 -7.02 -6.99 -2.24
CA GLU A 46 -8.45 -7.31 -2.30
C GLU A 46 -9.02 -7.62 -0.92
N GLY A 47 -10.28 -7.25 -0.72
CA GLY A 47 -10.99 -7.48 0.53
C GLY A 47 -12.20 -6.57 0.69
N SER A 48 -12.97 -6.75 1.75
CA SER A 48 -14.08 -5.83 2.05
C SER A 48 -13.55 -4.41 2.30
N VAL A 49 -14.30 -3.38 1.87
CA VAL A 49 -13.90 -1.96 1.99
C VAL A 49 -13.36 -1.58 3.38
N LEU A 50 -14.01 -2.00 4.47
CA LEU A 50 -13.55 -1.70 5.83
C LEU A 50 -12.17 -2.29 6.14
N LYS A 51 -11.88 -3.51 5.63
CA LYS A 51 -10.57 -4.15 5.79
C LYS A 51 -9.50 -3.46 4.97
N LEU A 52 -9.83 -3.01 3.75
CA LEU A 52 -8.91 -2.23 2.91
C LEU A 52 -8.54 -0.89 3.58
N VAL A 53 -9.52 -0.20 4.17
CA VAL A 53 -9.24 1.03 4.95
C VAL A 53 -8.36 0.74 6.16
N ASN A 54 -8.65 -0.32 6.92
CA ASN A 54 -7.82 -0.71 8.06
C ASN A 54 -6.40 -1.10 7.64
N PHE A 55 -6.25 -1.75 6.48
CA PHE A 55 -4.95 -2.07 5.91
C PHE A 55 -4.15 -0.79 5.63
N ILE A 56 -4.73 0.20 4.94
CA ILE A 56 -4.06 1.49 4.66
C ILE A 56 -3.65 2.21 5.95
N LEU A 57 -4.52 2.23 6.96
CA LEU A 57 -4.20 2.83 8.26
C LEU A 57 -3.06 2.07 8.95
N GLY A 58 -3.11 0.73 8.96
CA GLY A 58 -2.06 -0.11 9.53
C GLY A 58 -0.70 0.07 8.84
N LEU A 59 -0.67 0.36 7.54
CA LEU A 59 0.57 0.71 6.85
C LEU A 59 1.17 2.01 7.40
N SER A 60 0.34 3.00 7.73
CA SER A 60 0.82 4.27 8.28
C SER A 60 1.36 4.12 9.70
N ASP A 61 0.82 3.17 10.49
CA ASP A 61 1.34 2.85 11.82
C ASP A 61 2.67 2.08 11.76
N GLU A 62 2.81 1.12 10.84
CA GLU A 62 4.03 0.28 10.73
C GLU A 62 5.19 0.94 9.98
N PHE A 63 4.90 1.89 9.08
CA PHE A 63 5.91 2.65 8.35
C PHE A 63 5.93 4.10 8.83
N PRO A 64 6.67 4.44 9.90
CA PRO A 64 6.66 5.78 10.49
C PRO A 64 7.26 6.86 9.59
N THR A 65 8.09 6.48 8.61
CA THR A 65 8.59 7.37 7.54
C THR A 65 7.89 7.13 6.20
N GLY A 66 6.87 6.27 6.22
CA GLY A 66 6.02 5.93 5.10
C GLY A 66 4.91 6.97 4.91
N VAL A 67 4.71 7.39 3.67
CA VAL A 67 3.61 8.25 3.26
C VAL A 67 2.80 7.51 2.21
N VAL A 68 1.50 7.40 2.44
CA VAL A 68 0.58 6.89 1.42
C VAL A 68 0.20 8.08 0.52
N GLU A 69 0.81 8.14 -0.66
CA GLU A 69 0.66 9.26 -1.61
C GLU A 69 -0.66 9.17 -2.40
N ALA A 70 -1.04 7.95 -2.81
CA ALA A 70 -2.24 7.72 -3.59
C ALA A 70 -2.97 6.46 -3.11
N VAL A 71 -4.30 6.53 -3.13
CA VAL A 71 -5.20 5.41 -2.86
C VAL A 71 -6.37 5.48 -3.83
N ASP A 72 -6.60 4.39 -4.55
CA ASP A 72 -7.78 4.16 -5.38
C ASP A 72 -8.48 2.90 -4.89
N ILE A 73 -9.74 3.02 -4.44
CA ILE A 73 -10.55 1.89 -4.00
C ILE A 73 -11.63 1.66 -5.04
N ASN A 74 -11.60 0.48 -5.66
CA ASN A 74 -12.62 0.04 -6.59
C ASN A 74 -13.65 -0.83 -5.86
N VAL A 75 -14.93 -0.45 -5.95
CA VAL A 75 -16.04 -1.22 -5.41
C VAL A 75 -16.95 -1.60 -6.58
N PRO A 76 -16.90 -2.85 -7.06
CA PRO A 76 -17.73 -3.28 -8.17
C PRO A 76 -19.22 -3.27 -7.78
N GLU A 77 -20.08 -2.90 -8.72
CA GLU A 77 -21.53 -2.96 -8.54
C GLU A 77 -21.99 -4.41 -8.65
N VAL A 78 -22.68 -4.93 -7.63
CA VAL A 78 -23.28 -6.26 -7.69
C VAL A 78 -24.53 -6.19 -8.55
N THR A 79 -24.46 -6.72 -9.77
CA THR A 79 -25.64 -6.88 -10.62
C THR A 79 -26.24 -8.27 -10.46
N GLU A 80 -27.57 -8.41 -10.57
CA GLU A 80 -28.27 -9.69 -10.41
C GLU A 80 -27.88 -10.75 -11.46
N GLU A 81 -27.11 -10.36 -12.49
CA GLU A 81 -26.66 -11.21 -13.60
C GLU A 81 -25.29 -11.86 -13.36
N GLU A 82 -24.56 -11.47 -12.31
CA GLU A 82 -23.23 -11.99 -11.99
C GLU A 82 -23.33 -13.07 -10.89
N GLU A 83 -22.92 -14.31 -11.20
CA GLU A 83 -22.96 -15.43 -10.26
C GLU A 83 -21.96 -15.26 -9.10
N GLU A 84 -20.89 -14.48 -9.30
CA GLU A 84 -19.95 -14.08 -8.24
C GLU A 84 -19.53 -12.61 -8.45
N ALA A 85 -19.83 -11.77 -7.46
CA ALA A 85 -19.37 -10.39 -7.46
C ALA A 85 -17.86 -10.35 -7.22
N GLU A 86 -17.13 -9.60 -8.03
CA GLU A 86 -15.71 -9.33 -7.77
C GLU A 86 -15.53 -8.69 -6.37
N PRO A 87 -14.49 -9.06 -5.61
CA PRO A 87 -14.24 -8.42 -4.34
C PRO A 87 -13.82 -6.96 -4.57
N PRO A 88 -14.15 -6.04 -3.64
CA PRO A 88 -13.56 -4.72 -3.67
C PRO A 88 -12.03 -4.82 -3.61
N SER A 89 -11.38 -3.88 -4.28
CA SER A 89 -9.92 -3.84 -4.39
C SER A 89 -9.38 -2.44 -4.10
N VAL A 90 -8.11 -2.39 -3.74
CA VAL A 90 -7.37 -1.14 -3.56
C VAL A 90 -6.10 -1.19 -4.40
N ASN A 91 -5.76 -0.06 -4.99
CA ASN A 91 -4.45 0.22 -5.55
C ASN A 91 -3.87 1.44 -4.81
N LEU A 92 -2.70 1.28 -4.21
CA LEU A 92 -2.07 2.34 -3.43
C LEU A 92 -0.60 2.53 -3.77
N GLU A 93 -0.12 3.75 -3.54
CA GLU A 93 1.28 4.14 -3.66
C GLU A 93 1.83 4.53 -2.28
N LEU A 94 2.85 3.81 -1.82
CA LEU A 94 3.53 4.01 -0.53
C LEU A 94 4.97 4.46 -0.77
N HIS A 95 5.33 5.61 -0.21
CA HIS A 95 6.67 6.18 -0.26
C HIS A 95 7.34 6.09 1.11
N ILE A 96 8.40 5.30 1.22
CA ILE A 96 9.15 5.16 2.46
C ILE A 96 10.44 5.95 2.35
N HIS A 97 10.57 6.97 3.20
CA HIS A 97 11.73 7.85 3.20
C HIS A 97 12.80 7.31 4.14
N THR A 98 14.04 7.26 3.65
CA THR A 98 15.22 6.94 4.45
C THR A 98 16.23 8.08 4.30
N TYR A 99 16.68 8.60 5.43
CA TYR A 99 17.72 9.61 5.46
C TYR A 99 19.06 8.98 5.10
N GLU A 100 19.71 9.46 4.05
CA GLU A 100 21.12 9.17 3.80
C GLU A 100 21.95 10.14 4.65
N GLY A 101 22.41 9.65 5.81
CA GLY A 101 23.41 10.36 6.59
C GLY A 101 24.77 10.36 5.88
N GLU A 102 25.53 11.44 6.06
CA GLU A 102 26.94 11.55 5.62
C GLU A 102 27.85 10.47 6.23
#